data_AF-A0AA48M6D6-F1
#
_entry.id   AF-A0AA48M6D6-F1
#
_cell.length_a   1.000
_cell.length_b   1.000
_cell.length_c   1.000
_cell.angle_alpha   90.00
_cell.angle_beta   90.00
_cell.angle_gamma   90.00
#
_symmetry.space_group_name_H-M   'P 1'
#
loop_
_entity.id
_entity.type
_entity.pdbx_description
1 polymer ?
#
loop_
_entity_poly.entity_id
_entity_poly.type
_entity_poly.pdbx_seq_one_letter_code
_entity_poly.pdbx_strand_id
1 'polypeptide(L)'
;MKLLQRLCFAMLLAACWGSVALAAGQKICSPIESQKWRTVTPVPREWTGGDCRSFSESIGATQYKLGCLFSETIGEKYSWSVEVKSVEDETAPPPPPRNCGW
;
A
#
# COMPACT_ATOMS: atom_id res chain seq x y z
N MET A 1 -48.72 6.41 25.69
CA MET A 1 -47.52 7.19 25.32
C MET A 1 -46.30 6.82 26.20
N LYS A 2 -45.88 5.54 26.21
CA LYS A 2 -44.69 5.06 26.96
C LYS A 2 -43.99 3.88 26.24
N LEU A 3 -44.00 3.87 24.90
CA LEU A 3 -43.32 2.82 24.13
C LEU A 3 -42.27 3.32 23.14
N LEU A 4 -42.16 4.62 22.88
CA LEU A 4 -41.17 5.16 21.93
C LEU A 4 -39.81 5.56 22.57
N GLN A 5 -39.70 5.59 23.90
CA GLN A 5 -38.52 6.15 24.58
C GLN A 5 -37.47 5.11 25.00
N ARG A 6 -37.67 3.84 24.65
CA ARG A 6 -36.69 2.76 24.90
C ARG A 6 -35.90 2.33 23.66
N LEU A 7 -36.16 2.93 22.50
CA LEU A 7 -35.45 2.60 21.25
C LEU A 7 -34.17 3.42 21.03
N CYS A 8 -33.91 4.49 21.80
CA CYS A 8 -32.70 5.30 21.64
C CYS A 8 -31.43 4.76 22.31
N PHE A 9 -31.51 3.70 23.13
CA PHE A 9 -30.37 3.27 23.96
C PHE A 9 -29.69 1.95 23.54
N ALA A 10 -30.12 1.33 22.44
CA ALA A 10 -29.69 -0.03 22.07
C ALA A 10 -29.03 -0.16 20.68
N MET A 11 -28.54 0.92 20.07
CA MET A 11 -27.75 0.84 18.83
C MET A 11 -26.53 1.78 18.85
N LEU A 12 -25.75 1.72 19.92
CA LEU A 12 -24.46 2.43 20.05
C LEU A 12 -23.25 1.48 20.08
N LEU A 13 -23.42 0.22 19.70
CA LEU A 13 -22.37 -0.81 19.72
C LEU A 13 -22.34 -1.68 18.46
N ALA A 14 -22.67 -1.12 17.30
CA ALA A 14 -22.50 -1.81 16.03
C ALA A 14 -21.23 -1.30 15.33
N ALA A 15 -20.13 -2.01 15.59
CA ALA A 15 -19.04 -2.23 14.66
C ALA A 15 -18.22 -1.00 14.21
N CYS A 16 -17.47 -0.40 15.13
CA CYS A 16 -16.07 -0.09 14.82
C CYS A 16 -15.25 -1.39 14.85
N TRP A 17 -15.69 -2.42 14.11
CA TRP A 17 -14.78 -3.46 13.65
C TRP A 17 -14.00 -2.85 12.51
N GLY A 18 -13.05 -1.97 12.87
CA GLY A 18 -11.87 -1.81 12.04
C GLY A 18 -11.29 -3.19 11.91
N SER A 19 -11.52 -3.82 10.76
CA SER A 19 -10.81 -5.03 10.40
C SER A 19 -9.34 -4.66 10.49
N VAL A 20 -8.67 -5.08 11.55
CA VAL A 20 -7.22 -5.21 11.54
C VAL A 20 -6.99 -6.31 10.53
N ALA A 21 -7.00 -5.93 9.27
CA ALA A 21 -6.60 -6.78 8.18
C ALA A 21 -5.13 -7.02 8.47
N LEU A 22 -4.83 -8.18 9.03
CA LEU A 22 -3.49 -8.64 9.32
C LEU A 22 -2.74 -8.59 7.99
N ALA A 23 -2.04 -7.48 7.74
CA ALA A 23 -1.25 -7.31 6.54
C ALA A 23 0.02 -8.07 6.82
N ALA A 24 0.26 -9.12 6.05
CA ALA A 24 1.52 -9.84 6.08
C ALA A 24 2.71 -8.97 5.59
N GLY A 25 2.56 -7.64 5.44
CA GLY A 25 3.60 -6.68 5.04
C GLY A 25 2.99 -5.32 4.63
N GLN A 26 3.75 -4.23 4.76
CA GLN A 26 3.40 -2.87 4.31
C GLN A 26 3.83 -2.68 2.85
N LYS A 27 2.90 -2.27 1.99
CA LYS A 27 3.20 -1.85 0.61
C LYS A 27 4.03 -0.58 0.61
N ILE A 28 5.05 -0.55 -0.24
CA ILE A 28 5.95 0.58 -0.46
C ILE A 28 6.12 0.85 -1.95
N CYS A 29 5.84 2.08 -2.37
CA CYS A 29 6.19 2.58 -3.69
C CYS A 29 7.57 3.24 -3.62
N SER A 30 8.49 2.81 -4.50
CA SER A 30 9.85 3.36 -4.58
C SER A 30 10.07 4.05 -5.91
N PRO A 31 9.72 5.35 -6.04
CA PRO A 31 10.10 6.16 -7.18
C PRO A 31 11.61 6.41 -7.19
N ILE A 32 12.20 6.37 -8.37
CA ILE A 32 13.64 6.48 -8.59
C ILE A 32 13.89 7.73 -9.44
N GLU A 33 14.34 8.75 -8.74
CA GLU A 33 14.77 10.02 -9.33
C GLU A 33 16.30 10.06 -9.35
N SER A 34 16.89 10.70 -10.36
CA SER A 34 18.35 10.81 -10.55
C SER A 34 19.09 11.42 -9.35
N GLN A 35 18.41 12.16 -8.49
CA GLN A 35 18.97 12.78 -7.28
C GLN A 35 18.49 12.17 -5.95
N LYS A 36 17.49 11.27 -5.98
CA LYS A 36 16.91 10.63 -4.79
C LYS A 36 16.67 9.15 -5.01
N TRP A 37 17.78 8.42 -5.01
CA TRP A 37 17.87 6.99 -5.34
C TRP A 37 17.31 6.02 -4.29
N ARG A 38 16.74 6.51 -3.17
CA ARG A 38 16.18 5.69 -2.06
C ARG A 38 14.91 6.26 -1.44
N THR A 39 14.04 6.88 -2.25
CA THR A 39 12.75 7.34 -1.72
C THR A 39 11.82 6.13 -1.62
N VAL A 40 11.38 5.84 -0.41
CA VAL A 40 10.54 4.70 -0.06
C VAL A 40 9.29 5.29 0.58
N THR A 41 8.17 5.22 -0.12
CA THR A 41 6.89 5.80 0.34
C THR A 41 5.95 4.66 0.72
N PRO A 42 5.58 4.50 2.00
CA PRO A 42 4.50 3.60 2.39
C PRO A 42 3.20 4.04 1.75
N VAL A 43 2.45 3.09 1.18
CA VAL A 43 1.20 3.38 0.47
C VAL A 43 0.01 2.62 1.04
N PRO A 44 -1.22 3.09 0.83
CA PRO A 44 -2.44 2.37 1.20
C PRO A 44 -2.49 0.95 0.63
N ARG A 45 -3.27 0.08 1.27
CA ARG A 45 -3.41 -1.32 0.85
C ARG A 45 -4.09 -1.44 -0.51
N GLU A 46 -4.94 -0.48 -0.84
CA GLU A 46 -5.76 -0.42 -2.04
C GLU A 46 -4.95 -0.03 -3.29
N TRP A 47 -3.73 0.50 -3.11
CA TRP A 47 -2.88 0.89 -4.22
C TRP A 47 -2.46 -0.32 -5.06
N THR A 48 -2.59 -0.16 -6.36
CA THR A 48 -2.10 -1.05 -7.40
C THR A 48 -0.73 -0.59 -7.89
N GLY A 49 -0.07 -1.42 -8.72
CA GLY A 49 1.14 -0.99 -9.41
C GLY A 49 0.94 0.25 -10.30
N GLY A 50 -0.25 0.41 -10.88
CA GLY A 50 -0.62 1.59 -11.66
C GLY A 50 -0.67 2.87 -10.82
N ASP A 51 -1.18 2.79 -9.59
CA ASP A 51 -1.18 3.95 -8.68
C ASP A 51 0.24 4.38 -8.30
N CYS A 52 1.14 3.40 -8.06
CA CYS A 52 2.55 3.69 -7.82
C CYS A 52 3.24 4.31 -9.04
N ARG A 53 2.88 3.88 -10.26
CA ARG A 53 3.35 4.50 -11.50
C ARG A 53 2.91 5.95 -11.59
N SER A 54 1.61 6.23 -11.49
CA SER A 54 1.06 7.59 -11.58
C SER A 54 1.64 8.50 -10.48
N PHE A 55 1.84 7.98 -9.27
CA PHE A 55 2.55 8.71 -8.22
C PHE A 55 4.00 9.03 -8.60
N SER A 56 4.73 8.06 -9.13
CA SER A 56 6.13 8.25 -9.57
C SER A 56 6.23 9.33 -10.65
N GLU A 57 5.31 9.32 -11.62
CA GLU A 57 5.21 10.36 -12.66
C GLU A 57 4.88 11.73 -12.08
N SER A 58 3.95 11.79 -11.11
CA SER A 58 3.52 13.05 -10.48
C SER A 58 4.65 13.80 -9.77
N ILE A 59 5.69 13.09 -9.35
CA ILE A 59 6.88 13.66 -8.69
C ILE A 59 8.09 13.76 -9.62
N GLY A 60 7.94 13.47 -10.91
CA GLY A 60 9.00 13.56 -11.91
C GLY A 60 10.00 12.39 -11.92
N ALA A 61 9.68 11.27 -11.26
CA ALA A 61 10.52 10.08 -11.32
C ALA A 61 10.28 9.33 -12.64
N THR A 62 11.37 8.95 -13.30
CA THR A 62 11.35 8.24 -14.60
C THR A 62 11.37 6.72 -14.45
N GLN A 63 11.65 6.24 -13.24
CA GLN A 63 11.73 4.83 -12.90
C GLN A 63 11.04 4.57 -11.56
N TYR A 64 10.53 3.36 -11.37
CA TYR A 64 9.94 2.96 -10.11
C TYR A 64 10.04 1.44 -9.90
N LYS A 65 9.85 1.03 -8.66
CA LYS A 65 9.67 -0.38 -8.28
C LYS A 65 8.71 -0.51 -7.11
N LEU A 66 8.06 -1.66 -7.04
CA LEU A 66 7.15 -2.04 -5.97
C LEU A 66 7.93 -2.73 -4.86
N GLY A 67 7.54 -2.51 -3.61
CA GLY A 67 8.23 -3.04 -2.45
C GLY A 67 7.29 -3.47 -1.34
N CYS A 68 7.71 -4.46 -0.59
CA CYS A 68 7.02 -4.91 0.61
C CYS A 68 7.97 -4.81 1.80
N LEU A 69 7.49 -4.25 2.91
CA LEU A 69 8.20 -4.18 4.18
C LEU A 69 7.51 -5.07 5.21
N PHE A 70 8.29 -5.96 5.81
CA PHE A 70 7.81 -6.97 6.74
C PHE A 70 8.24 -6.62 8.16
N SER A 71 7.36 -6.85 9.15
CA SER A 71 7.65 -6.63 10.57
C SER A 71 8.44 -7.79 11.21
N GLU A 72 8.84 -8.80 10.44
CA GLU A 72 9.46 -10.01 10.98
C GLU A 72 10.88 -9.77 11.51
N THR A 73 11.18 -10.38 12.67
CA THR A 73 12.50 -10.34 13.32
C THR A 73 13.48 -11.37 12.77
N ILE A 74 12.99 -12.40 12.07
CA ILE A 74 13.78 -13.50 11.50
C ILE A 74 13.31 -13.73 10.05
N GLY A 75 13.93 -13.04 9.09
CA GLY A 75 13.54 -13.07 7.68
C GLY A 75 14.01 -11.84 6.89
N GLU A 76 13.73 -11.80 5.59
CA GLU A 76 13.99 -10.62 4.77
C GLU A 76 13.00 -9.51 5.14
N LYS A 77 13.50 -8.41 5.69
CA LYS A 77 12.68 -7.25 6.08
C LYS A 77 12.03 -6.56 4.88
N TYR A 78 12.59 -6.74 3.68
CA TYR A 78 12.12 -6.10 2.46
C TYR A 78 12.10 -7.09 1.30
N SER A 79 11.14 -6.93 0.40
CA SER A 79 11.11 -7.60 -0.91
C SER A 79 10.79 -6.57 -1.98
N TRP A 80 11.45 -6.65 -3.13
CA TRP A 80 11.33 -5.67 -4.22
C TRP A 80 10.96 -6.35 -5.53
N SER A 81 10.21 -5.65 -6.38
CA SER A 81 10.05 -5.99 -7.79
C SER A 81 11.30 -5.61 -8.59
N VAL A 82 11.29 -5.98 -9.87
CA VAL A 82 12.18 -5.35 -10.85
C VAL A 82 11.87 -3.85 -10.97
N GLU A 83 12.90 -3.11 -11.34
CA GLU A 83 12.80 -1.69 -11.69
C GLU A 83 12.34 -1.54 -13.13
N VAL A 84 11.38 -0.65 -13.37
CA VAL A 84 10.84 -0.35 -14.70
C VAL A 84 10.75 1.15 -14.92
N LYS A 85 10.70 1.57 -16.18
CA LYS A 85 10.52 2.98 -16.54
C LYS A 85 9.03 3.35 -16.50
N SER A 86 8.67 4.39 -15.77
CA SER A 86 7.28 4.85 -15.63
C SER A 86 6.71 5.38 -16.94
N VAL A 87 7.53 6.07 -17.74
CA VAL A 87 7.07 6.80 -18.94
C VAL A 87 6.96 5.91 -20.18
N GLU A 88 7.69 4.79 -20.22
CA GLU A 88 7.76 3.92 -21.41
C GLU A 88 6.93 2.65 -21.24
N ASP A 89 6.78 2.16 -20.01
CA ASP A 89 6.07 0.91 -19.75
C ASP A 89 4.69 1.19 -19.17
N GLU A 90 3.67 0.94 -19.97
CA GLU A 90 2.27 1.05 -19.55
C GLU A 90 1.92 -0.01 -18.49
N THR A 91 2.73 -1.07 -18.41
CA THR A 91 2.49 -2.22 -17.54
C THR A 91 3.21 -2.03 -16.22
N ALA A 92 2.50 -2.27 -15.12
CA ALA A 92 3.12 -2.34 -13.81
C ALA A 92 4.18 -3.47 -13.78
N PRO A 93 5.30 -3.30 -13.04
CA PRO A 93 6.25 -4.39 -12.88
C PRO A 93 5.56 -5.57 -12.17
N PRO A 94 6.02 -6.81 -12.39
CA PRO A 94 5.53 -7.94 -11.62
C PRO A 94 5.72 -7.68 -10.12
N PRO A 95 4.79 -8.15 -9.26
CA PRO A 95 4.88 -7.92 -7.83
C PRO A 95 6.14 -8.55 -7.21
N PRO A 96 6.59 -8.07 -6.03
CA PRO A 96 7.75 -8.63 -5.34
C PRO A 96 7.59 -10.15 -5.05
N PRO A 97 8.69 -10.94 -5.06
CA PRO A 97 8.63 -12.39 -4.81
C PRO A 97 7.95 -12.77 -3.49
N ARG A 98 8.19 -12.01 -2.41
CA ARG A 98 7.32 -12.02 -1.24
C ARG A 98 6.32 -10.88 -1.40
N ASN A 99 5.14 -11.20 -1.94
CA ASN A 99 4.11 -10.20 -2.17
C ASN A 99 3.32 -9.92 -0.89
N CYS A 100 3.08 -8.64 -0.61
CA CYS A 100 2.24 -8.11 0.45
C CYS A 100 0.91 -7.54 -0.07
N GLY A 101 0.53 -7.93 -1.30
CA GLY A 101 -0.75 -7.61 -1.93
C GLY A 101 -0.66 -6.62 -3.10
N TRP A 102 0.54 -6.37 -3.65
CA TRP A 102 0.73 -5.62 -4.89
C TRP A 102 0.05 -6.28 -6.08
#